data_AF-A0A2V5WLN7-F1
#
_entry.id   AF-A0A2V5WLN7-F1
#
_cell.length_a   1.000
_cell.length_b   1.000
_cell.length_c   1.000
_cell.angle_alpha   90.00
_cell.angle_beta   90.00
_cell.angle_gamma   90.00
#
_symmetry.space_group_name_H-M   'P 1'
#
loop_
_entity.id
_entity.type
_entity.pdbx_description
1 polymer ?
#
loop_
_entity_poly.entity_id
_entity_poly.type
_entity_poly.pdbx_seq_one_letter_code
_entity_poly.pdbx_strand_id
1 'polypeptide(L)'
;MISRVAWSHNGGRTDLNVRLVFLLVERMGKTALFHSQCAATLLVLALLSLVPIRADEKKSEENRAIPVARIKHPAPVDFEREVLPILKNNCLACHNKTTAKARLILETPQAMFQGGDSGPAIVPKRGRASLLFKAASHQLEDSGLIRARKAPPASPDPSNGSRCPRG
;
A
#
# COMPACT_ATOMS: atom_id res chain seq x y z
N MET A 1 7.35 42.98 -59.19
CA MET A 1 8.27 43.98 -59.79
C MET A 1 7.83 45.30 -59.17
N ILE A 2 8.55 46.07 -58.35
CA ILE A 2 9.99 46.31 -58.11
C ILE A 2 10.16 46.70 -56.62
N SER A 3 11.32 46.73 -55.94
CA SER A 3 12.68 46.19 -56.17
C SER A 3 13.45 46.19 -54.83
N ARG A 4 14.68 45.63 -54.79
CA ARG A 4 15.61 45.83 -53.64
C ARG A 4 16.15 47.26 -53.61
N VAL A 5 16.28 47.84 -52.42
CA VAL A 5 17.31 48.86 -52.13
C VAL A 5 18.01 48.44 -50.83
N ALA A 6 19.28 48.06 -50.94
CA ALA A 6 20.15 47.87 -49.79
C ALA A 6 20.74 49.22 -49.39
N TRP A 7 20.76 49.55 -48.10
CA TRP A 7 21.57 50.64 -47.57
C TRP A 7 22.75 50.09 -46.77
N SER A 8 23.93 50.52 -47.19
CA SER A 8 25.21 50.23 -46.55
C SER A 8 25.38 51.12 -45.32
N HIS A 9 25.95 50.58 -44.25
CA HIS A 9 26.57 51.41 -43.22
C HIS A 9 28.01 50.94 -42.95
N ASN A 10 28.93 51.82 -43.32
CA ASN A 10 30.37 51.67 -43.11
C ASN A 10 30.73 51.95 -41.64
N GLY A 11 31.75 51.26 -41.12
CA GLY A 11 32.15 51.34 -39.70
C GLY A 11 32.96 52.59 -39.36
N GLY A 12 32.74 53.14 -38.15
CA GLY A 12 33.24 54.46 -37.75
C GLY A 12 33.65 54.62 -36.28
N ARG A 13 34.48 53.71 -35.76
CA ARG A 13 35.48 53.95 -34.67
C ARG A 13 35.10 54.93 -33.53
N THR A 14 34.02 54.66 -32.78
CA THR A 14 33.76 55.28 -31.45
C THR A 14 33.34 54.29 -30.36
N ASP A 15 33.31 52.99 -30.67
CA ASP A 15 32.62 51.96 -29.87
C ASP A 15 33.34 51.49 -28.58
N LEU A 16 34.64 51.72 -28.41
CA LEU A 16 35.40 51.03 -27.35
C LEU A 16 35.11 51.54 -25.94
N ASN A 17 35.03 52.85 -25.73
CA ASN A 17 34.77 53.41 -24.39
C ASN A 17 33.31 53.19 -23.95
N VAL A 18 32.35 53.29 -24.87
CA VAL A 18 30.93 53.09 -24.54
C VAL A 18 30.66 51.62 -24.19
N ARG A 19 31.20 50.67 -24.97
CA ARG A 19 31.07 49.24 -24.67
C ARG A 19 31.78 48.83 -23.38
N LEU A 20 32.94 49.41 -23.06
CA LEU A 20 33.65 49.09 -21.83
C LEU A 20 32.92 49.60 -20.58
N VAL A 21 32.34 50.80 -20.62
CA VAL A 21 31.50 51.33 -19.54
C VAL A 21 30.22 50.50 -19.38
N PHE A 22 29.57 50.11 -20.49
CA PHE A 22 28.37 49.27 -20.45
C PHE A 22 28.65 47.90 -19.81
N LEU A 23 29.74 47.23 -20.21
CA LEU A 23 30.16 45.95 -19.63
C LEU A 23 30.54 46.04 -18.15
N LEU A 24 31.12 47.16 -17.69
CA LEU A 24 31.41 47.39 -16.27
C LEU A 24 30.13 47.62 -15.44
N VAL A 25 29.16 48.37 -15.96
CA VAL A 25 27.86 48.59 -15.29
C VAL A 25 27.05 47.29 -15.21
N GLU A 26 27.00 46.50 -16.29
CA GLU A 26 26.34 45.18 -16.29
C GLU A 26 27.02 44.16 -15.35
N ARG A 27 28.34 44.25 -15.14
CA ARG A 27 29.09 43.38 -14.23
C ARG A 27 28.78 43.69 -12.75
N MET A 28 28.51 44.96 -12.41
CA MET A 28 28.20 45.39 -11.05
C MET A 28 26.71 45.23 -10.67
N GLY A 29 25.78 45.29 -11.63
CA GLY A 29 24.35 45.08 -11.35
C GLY A 29 23.99 43.65 -10.96
N LYS A 30 24.72 42.64 -11.45
CA LYS A 30 24.39 41.22 -11.23
C LYS A 30 24.81 40.68 -9.86
N THR A 31 25.75 41.31 -9.14
CA THR A 31 26.16 40.83 -7.82
C THR A 31 25.15 41.18 -6.73
N ALA A 32 24.52 42.36 -6.76
CA ALA A 32 23.56 42.78 -5.73
C ALA A 32 22.23 41.99 -5.78
N LEU A 33 21.70 41.72 -6.97
CA LEU A 33 20.41 41.02 -7.14
C LEU A 33 20.52 39.50 -6.91
N PHE A 34 21.62 38.86 -7.29
CA PHE A 34 21.82 37.43 -7.00
C PHE A 34 21.92 37.12 -5.50
N HIS A 35 22.51 38.00 -4.68
CA HIS A 35 22.54 37.81 -3.23
C HIS A 35 21.12 37.84 -2.61
N SER A 36 20.23 38.69 -3.14
CA SER A 36 18.83 38.77 -2.69
C SER A 36 18.03 37.51 -3.06
N GLN A 37 18.16 37.02 -4.30
CA GLN A 37 17.52 35.76 -4.71
C GLN A 37 18.05 34.54 -3.94
N CYS A 38 19.37 34.45 -3.71
CA CYS A 38 19.97 33.34 -2.97
C CYS A 38 19.57 33.30 -1.49
N ALA A 39 19.47 34.45 -0.81
CA ALA A 39 19.04 34.49 0.58
C ALA A 39 17.58 34.02 0.74
N ALA A 40 16.69 34.46 -0.16
CA ALA A 40 15.28 34.05 -0.14
C ALA A 40 15.09 32.56 -0.44
N THR A 41 15.81 32.00 -1.43
CA THR A 41 15.69 30.57 -1.76
C THR A 41 16.28 29.68 -0.69
N LEU A 42 17.42 30.04 -0.08
CA LEU A 42 17.99 29.29 1.06
C LEU A 42 17.08 29.32 2.29
N LEU A 43 16.42 30.46 2.58
CA LEU A 43 15.51 30.56 3.73
C LEU A 43 14.22 29.76 3.48
N VAL A 44 13.69 29.74 2.26
CA VAL A 44 12.55 28.88 1.88
C VAL A 44 12.92 27.38 1.94
N LEU A 45 14.11 26.99 1.47
CA LEU A 45 14.60 25.60 1.58
C LEU A 45 14.83 25.18 3.03
N ALA A 46 15.37 26.06 3.87
CA ALA A 46 15.55 25.82 5.30
C ALA A 46 14.18 25.65 6.00
N LEU A 47 13.19 26.50 5.70
CA LEU A 47 11.83 26.35 6.22
C LEU A 47 11.16 25.05 5.72
N LEU A 48 11.39 24.65 4.47
CA LEU A 48 10.95 23.36 3.94
C LEU A 48 11.55 22.18 4.73
N SER A 49 12.83 22.28 5.12
CA SER A 49 13.50 21.24 5.93
C SER A 49 13.05 21.18 7.39
N LEU A 50 12.39 22.22 7.91
CA LEU A 50 11.75 22.19 9.23
C LEU A 50 10.34 21.58 9.22
N VAL A 51 9.76 21.30 8.04
CA VAL A 51 8.54 20.50 7.96
C VAL A 51 8.92 19.05 8.28
N PRO A 52 8.44 18.45 9.39
CA PRO A 52 8.67 17.03 9.61
C PRO A 52 7.96 16.28 8.49
N ILE A 53 8.74 15.59 7.64
CA ILE A 53 8.19 14.69 6.64
C ILE A 53 7.42 13.62 7.41
N ARG A 54 6.09 13.76 7.45
CA ARG A 54 5.18 12.69 7.83
C ARG A 54 5.23 11.65 6.72
N ALA A 55 6.26 10.83 6.78
CA ALA A 55 6.30 9.55 6.10
C ALA A 55 5.14 8.71 6.66
N ASP A 56 4.01 8.71 5.96
CA ASP A 56 2.91 7.78 6.19
C ASP A 56 3.33 6.39 5.68
N GLU A 57 4.35 5.81 6.32
CA GLU A 57 4.91 4.50 5.96
C GLU A 57 4.15 3.33 6.60
N LYS A 58 3.06 3.60 7.33
CA LYS A 58 2.15 2.57 7.87
C LYS A 58 0.99 2.25 6.92
N LYS A 59 1.31 1.90 5.67
CA LYS A 59 0.32 1.38 4.72
C LYS A 59 0.83 0.29 3.77
N SER A 60 1.53 -0.72 4.30
CA SER A 60 1.90 -1.92 3.54
C SER A 60 1.86 -3.25 4.31
N GLU A 61 2.08 -3.27 5.63
CA GLU A 61 1.93 -4.48 6.46
C GLU A 61 0.45 -4.92 6.66
N GLU A 62 -0.49 -3.97 6.73
CA GLU A 62 -1.88 -4.24 7.14
C GLU A 62 -2.73 -4.98 6.09
N ASN A 63 -2.28 -5.03 4.83
CA ASN A 63 -3.04 -5.62 3.72
C ASN A 63 -2.92 -7.17 3.60
N ARG A 64 -2.57 -7.86 4.69
CA ARG A 64 -2.52 -9.34 4.76
C ARG A 64 -3.86 -9.97 5.14
N ALA A 65 -4.72 -9.22 5.81
CA ALA A 65 -6.05 -9.68 6.23
C ALA A 65 -7.03 -9.67 5.05
N ILE A 66 -7.85 -10.71 4.94
CA ILE A 66 -8.95 -10.73 3.97
C ILE A 66 -10.00 -9.70 4.41
N PRO A 67 -10.41 -8.75 3.55
CA PRO A 67 -11.40 -7.74 3.90
C PRO A 67 -12.77 -8.38 4.11
N VAL A 68 -13.32 -8.24 5.31
CA VAL A 68 -14.61 -8.86 5.68
C VAL A 68 -15.75 -7.91 5.34
N ALA A 69 -16.37 -8.16 4.18
CA ALA A 69 -17.59 -7.46 3.75
C ALA A 69 -18.76 -7.74 4.70
N ARG A 70 -19.62 -6.73 4.92
CA ARG A 70 -20.91 -6.93 5.60
C ARG A 70 -21.95 -7.37 4.58
N ILE A 71 -22.42 -8.61 4.69
CA ILE A 71 -23.45 -9.19 3.82
C ILE A 71 -24.76 -9.28 4.62
N LYS A 72 -25.88 -8.90 4.00
CA LYS A 72 -27.23 -9.08 4.59
C LYS A 72 -27.75 -10.46 4.18
N HIS A 73 -27.70 -11.43 5.09
CA HIS A 73 -28.33 -12.73 4.86
C HIS A 73 -29.86 -12.63 5.07
N PRO A 74 -30.71 -13.19 4.18
CA PRO A 74 -32.16 -13.02 4.26
C PRO A 74 -32.84 -13.90 5.33
N ALA A 75 -32.15 -14.93 5.82
CA ALA A 75 -32.62 -15.88 6.82
C ALA A 75 -31.54 -16.13 7.89
N PRO A 76 -31.84 -16.81 9.00
CA PRO A 76 -30.81 -17.38 9.87
C PRO A 76 -29.85 -18.27 9.07
N VAL A 77 -28.56 -18.24 9.41
CA VAL A 77 -27.53 -19.06 8.75
C VAL A 77 -27.67 -20.52 9.16
N ASP A 78 -27.75 -21.42 8.19
CA ASP A 78 -27.78 -22.86 8.37
C ASP A 78 -26.34 -23.42 8.41
N PHE A 79 -25.96 -24.10 9.50
CA PHE A 79 -24.58 -24.57 9.67
C PHE A 79 -24.24 -25.68 8.68
N GLU A 80 -25.10 -26.70 8.57
CA GLU A 80 -24.91 -27.88 7.75
C GLU A 80 -24.87 -27.56 6.26
N ARG A 81 -25.66 -26.57 5.81
CA ARG A 81 -25.79 -26.18 4.39
C ARG A 81 -24.83 -25.08 3.97
N GLU A 82 -24.53 -24.10 4.82
CA GLU A 82 -23.73 -22.93 4.43
C GLU A 82 -22.29 -22.98 4.98
N VAL A 83 -22.11 -23.43 6.23
CA VAL A 83 -20.81 -23.34 6.93
C VAL A 83 -19.98 -24.62 6.79
N LEU A 84 -20.61 -25.78 7.00
CA LEU A 84 -19.96 -27.08 7.00
C LEU A 84 -19.29 -27.44 5.66
N PRO A 85 -19.83 -27.10 4.46
CA PRO A 85 -19.12 -27.33 3.20
C PRO A 85 -17.80 -26.56 3.10
N ILE A 86 -17.74 -25.33 3.62
CA ILE A 86 -16.52 -24.51 3.64
C ILE A 86 -15.48 -25.16 4.56
N LEU A 87 -15.91 -25.64 5.74
CA LEU A 87 -15.04 -26.33 6.69
C LEU A 87 -14.54 -27.68 6.14
N LYS A 88 -15.40 -28.46 5.48
CA LYS A 88 -15.05 -29.72 4.81
C LYS A 88 -13.90 -29.53 3.83
N ASN A 89 -14.00 -28.51 2.97
CA ASN A 89 -13.02 -28.28 1.90
C ASN A 89 -11.69 -27.70 2.39
N ASN A 90 -11.68 -26.96 3.50
CA ASN A 90 -10.51 -26.15 3.91
C ASN A 90 -9.90 -26.52 5.27
N CYS A 91 -10.62 -27.25 6.14
CA CYS A 91 -10.25 -27.40 7.55
C CYS A 91 -10.33 -28.85 8.06
N LEU A 92 -11.35 -29.61 7.65
CA LEU A 92 -11.60 -30.96 8.20
C LEU A 92 -10.57 -32.01 7.77
N ALA A 93 -9.70 -31.73 6.79
CA ALA A 93 -8.53 -32.58 6.52
C ALA A 93 -7.59 -32.73 7.75
N CYS A 94 -7.56 -31.74 8.64
CA CYS A 94 -6.71 -31.72 9.84
C CYS A 94 -7.49 -31.62 11.16
N HIS A 95 -8.68 -31.00 11.15
CA HIS A 95 -9.46 -30.66 12.35
C HIS A 95 -10.80 -31.45 12.41
N ASN A 96 -10.69 -32.76 12.21
CA ASN A 96 -11.77 -33.76 12.37
C ASN A 96 -11.55 -34.58 13.66
N LYS A 97 -12.48 -35.46 14.02
CA LYS A 97 -12.38 -36.30 15.24
C LYS A 97 -11.20 -37.29 15.25
N THR A 98 -10.76 -37.76 14.09
CA THR A 98 -9.70 -38.78 13.95
C THR A 98 -8.30 -38.17 14.00
N THR A 99 -8.11 -37.00 13.36
CA THR A 99 -6.81 -36.31 13.27
C THR A 99 -6.63 -35.28 14.38
N ALA A 100 -7.71 -34.57 14.76
CA ALA A 100 -7.79 -33.61 15.86
C ALA A 100 -6.53 -32.74 16.08
N LYS A 101 -5.98 -32.14 15.00
CA LYS A 101 -4.75 -31.34 15.11
C LYS A 101 -4.97 -30.20 16.10
N ALA A 102 -4.01 -29.99 17.01
CA ALA A 102 -4.11 -29.06 18.14
C ALA A 102 -5.35 -29.28 19.04
N ARG A 103 -5.78 -30.55 19.16
CA ARG A 103 -7.02 -31.02 19.81
C ARG A 103 -8.31 -30.36 19.33
N LEU A 104 -8.29 -29.71 18.17
CA LEU A 104 -9.41 -28.96 17.62
C LEU A 104 -10.25 -29.79 16.64
N ILE A 105 -11.56 -29.85 16.89
CA ILE A 105 -12.55 -30.54 16.06
C ILE A 105 -13.58 -29.52 15.56
N LEU A 106 -13.78 -29.44 14.24
CA LEU A 106 -14.65 -28.46 13.57
C LEU A 106 -15.88 -29.08 12.88
N GLU A 107 -16.18 -30.35 13.17
CA GLU A 107 -17.29 -31.09 12.54
C GLU A 107 -18.68 -30.63 13.01
N THR A 108 -18.80 -30.14 14.25
CA THR A 108 -20.08 -29.74 14.85
C THR A 108 -19.93 -28.43 15.65
N PRO A 109 -20.98 -27.59 15.74
CA PRO A 109 -20.92 -26.34 16.50
C PRO A 109 -20.52 -26.54 17.96
N GLN A 110 -20.97 -27.65 18.58
CA GLN A 110 -20.66 -27.99 19.97
C GLN A 110 -19.15 -28.21 20.19
N ALA A 111 -18.49 -28.92 19.27
CA ALA A 111 -17.03 -29.11 19.31
C ALA A 111 -16.26 -27.80 19.07
N MET A 112 -16.78 -26.93 18.20
CA MET A 112 -16.19 -25.60 17.93
C MET A 112 -16.26 -24.65 19.14
N PHE A 113 -17.26 -24.81 20.02
CA PHE A 113 -17.32 -24.10 21.30
C PHE A 113 -16.33 -24.64 22.34
N GLN A 114 -16.08 -25.96 22.35
CA GLN A 114 -15.04 -26.56 23.19
C GLN A 114 -13.64 -26.09 22.76
N GLY A 115 -13.40 -26.01 21.45
CA GLY A 115 -12.15 -25.50 20.88
C GLY A 115 -11.02 -26.53 20.87
N GLY A 116 -9.79 -26.08 21.17
CA GLY A 116 -8.59 -26.91 21.17
C GLY A 116 -7.49 -26.32 22.07
N ASP A 117 -6.22 -26.57 21.76
CA ASP A 117 -5.07 -26.12 22.56
C ASP A 117 -5.01 -24.60 22.78
N SER A 118 -5.48 -23.81 21.81
CA SER A 118 -5.55 -22.33 21.91
C SER A 118 -6.82 -21.81 22.58
N GLY A 119 -7.66 -22.70 23.13
CA GLY A 119 -8.97 -22.36 23.72
C GLY A 119 -10.13 -22.41 22.71
N PRO A 120 -11.29 -21.79 23.04
CA PRO A 120 -12.50 -21.84 22.23
C PRO A 120 -12.31 -21.32 20.80
N ALA A 121 -12.75 -22.09 19.80
CA ALA A 121 -12.61 -21.69 18.41
C ALA A 121 -13.64 -20.62 18.00
N ILE A 122 -14.84 -20.66 18.59
CA ILE A 122 -15.93 -19.69 18.39
C ILE A 122 -16.34 -19.04 19.72
N VAL A 123 -16.48 -17.71 19.71
CA VAL A 123 -17.13 -16.94 20.76
C VAL A 123 -18.55 -16.55 20.29
N PRO A 124 -19.63 -17.06 20.93
CA PRO A 124 -21.01 -16.75 20.55
C PRO A 124 -21.29 -15.24 20.49
N LYS A 125 -22.06 -14.81 19.49
CA LYS A 125 -22.42 -13.39 19.22
C LYS A 125 -21.23 -12.43 18.99
N ARG A 126 -19.97 -12.90 19.04
CA ARG A 126 -18.76 -12.07 18.90
C ARG A 126 -17.81 -12.63 17.84
N GLY A 127 -18.31 -12.80 16.61
CA GLY A 127 -17.57 -13.43 15.50
C GLY A 127 -16.14 -12.92 15.29
N ARG A 128 -15.90 -11.61 15.37
CA ARG A 128 -14.54 -11.02 15.24
C ARG A 128 -13.57 -11.38 16.38
N ALA A 129 -14.07 -11.83 17.52
CA ALA A 129 -13.24 -12.28 18.65
C ALA A 129 -12.83 -13.76 18.50
N SER A 130 -13.63 -14.56 17.78
CA SER A 130 -13.40 -16.00 17.55
C SER A 130 -12.05 -16.28 16.88
N LEU A 131 -11.29 -17.24 17.42
CA LEU A 131 -10.03 -17.68 16.83
C LEU A 131 -10.20 -18.26 15.43
N LEU A 132 -11.28 -19.02 15.18
CA LEU A 132 -11.57 -19.59 13.87
C LEU A 132 -11.79 -18.51 12.79
N PHE A 133 -12.51 -17.44 13.15
CA PHE A 133 -12.73 -16.30 12.25
C PHE A 133 -11.40 -15.63 11.90
N LYS A 134 -10.59 -15.32 12.91
CA LYS A 134 -9.26 -14.71 12.71
C LYS A 134 -8.35 -15.61 11.87
N ALA A 135 -8.39 -16.92 12.08
CA ALA A 135 -7.62 -17.88 11.29
C ALA A 135 -8.04 -17.88 9.82
N ALA A 136 -9.36 -17.94 9.55
CA ALA A 136 -9.92 -17.97 8.20
C ALA A 136 -9.78 -16.64 7.45
N SER A 137 -9.80 -15.50 8.15
CA SER A 137 -9.63 -14.17 7.55
C SER A 137 -8.19 -13.65 7.54
N HIS A 138 -7.21 -14.47 7.93
CA HIS A 138 -5.81 -14.09 8.12
C HIS A 138 -5.59 -12.90 9.09
N GLN A 139 -6.46 -12.75 10.10
CA GLN A 139 -6.38 -11.76 11.18
C GLN A 139 -5.80 -12.35 12.48
N LEU A 140 -5.03 -13.44 12.40
CA LEU A 140 -4.18 -13.91 13.50
C LEU A 140 -2.88 -13.10 13.47
N GLU A 141 -2.92 -11.96 14.16
CA GLU A 141 -1.73 -11.15 14.47
C GLU A 141 -0.74 -11.94 15.36
N ASP A 142 0.51 -11.46 15.40
CA ASP A 142 1.70 -12.18 15.88
C ASP A 142 1.60 -12.66 17.35
N SER A 143 1.00 -13.83 17.49
CA SER A 143 0.82 -14.56 18.75
C SER A 143 1.75 -15.78 18.81
N GLY A 144 2.88 -15.74 18.08
CA GLY A 144 3.88 -16.81 17.99
C GLY A 144 3.45 -18.08 17.26
N LEU A 145 2.15 -18.40 17.23
CA LEU A 145 1.58 -19.65 16.72
C LEU A 145 1.61 -19.82 15.19
N ILE A 146 1.99 -18.78 14.42
CA ILE A 146 1.92 -18.77 12.93
C ILE A 146 3.31 -18.75 12.26
N ARG A 147 4.42 -18.77 13.00
CA ARG A 147 5.81 -18.73 12.45
C ARG A 147 6.29 -20.03 11.76
N ALA A 148 5.41 -20.74 11.06
CA ALA A 148 5.75 -21.95 10.28
C ALA A 148 4.96 -22.13 8.96
N ARG A 149 4.19 -21.13 8.48
CA ARG A 149 3.67 -21.17 7.11
C ARG A 149 4.66 -20.55 6.13
N LYS A 150 5.12 -21.35 5.16
CA LYS A 150 5.66 -20.86 3.88
C LYS A 150 4.67 -19.84 3.33
N ALA A 151 5.16 -18.70 2.82
CA ALA A 151 4.31 -17.63 2.31
C ALA A 151 3.25 -18.19 1.35
N PRO A 152 2.01 -17.68 1.38
CA PRO A 152 0.99 -18.10 0.41
C PRO A 152 1.55 -17.88 -1.00
N PRO A 153 1.27 -18.78 -1.96
CA PRO A 153 1.64 -18.53 -3.34
C PRO A 153 1.04 -17.19 -3.77
N ALA A 154 1.80 -16.41 -4.54
CA ALA A 154 1.30 -15.16 -5.08
C ALA A 154 -0.04 -15.41 -5.78
N SER A 155 -1.01 -14.51 -5.55
CA SER A 155 -2.32 -14.58 -6.20
C SER A 155 -2.13 -14.76 -7.71
N PRO A 156 -2.83 -15.71 -8.35
CA PRO A 156 -2.66 -15.94 -9.78
C PRO A 156 -2.92 -14.65 -10.55
N ASP A 157 -2.01 -14.33 -11.46
CA ASP A 157 -2.08 -13.15 -12.31
C ASP A 157 -3.42 -13.14 -13.08
N PRO A 158 -4.26 -12.10 -12.93
CA PRO A 158 -5.55 -12.04 -13.62
C PRO A 158 -5.44 -11.98 -15.15
N SER A 159 -4.24 -11.74 -15.70
CA SER A 159 -3.97 -11.80 -17.14
C SER A 159 -3.71 -13.23 -17.65
N ASN A 160 -3.33 -14.17 -16.78
CA ASN A 160 -3.12 -15.57 -17.17
C ASN A 160 -4.42 -16.38 -17.04
N GLY A 161 -5.18 -16.43 -18.14
CA GLY A 161 -6.47 -17.12 -18.29
C GLY A 161 -6.43 -18.66 -18.23
N SER A 162 -5.67 -19.23 -17.30
CA SER A 162 -5.60 -20.66 -16.98
C SER A 162 -6.93 -21.16 -16.38
N ARG A 163 -7.91 -21.41 -17.25
CA ARG A 163 -9.24 -21.93 -16.92
C ARG A 163 -9.13 -23.27 -16.17
N CYS A 164 -9.44 -23.28 -14.87
CA CYS A 164 -9.52 -24.53 -14.11
C CYS A 164 -10.57 -25.47 -14.74
N PRO A 165 -10.25 -26.75 -14.99
CA PRO A 165 -11.23 -27.72 -15.45
C PRO A 165 -12.24 -27.97 -14.32
N ARG A 166 -13.53 -27.81 -14.64
CA ARG A 166 -14.62 -28.26 -13.77
C ARG A 166 -14.87 -29.74 -14.08
N GLY A 167 -14.57 -30.60 -13.12
CA GLY A 167 -14.95 -32.02 -13.07
C GLY A 167 -15.71 -32.27 -11.78
#